data_AF-A0A9E0Y8X0-F1
#
_entry.id   AF-A0A9E0Y8X0-F1
#
_cell.length_a   1.000
_cell.length_b   1.000
_cell.length_c   1.000
_cell.angle_alpha   90.00
_cell.angle_beta   90.00
_cell.angle_gamma   90.00
#
_symmetry.space_group_name_H-M   'P 1'
#
loop_
_entity.id
_entity.type
_entity.pdbx_description
1 polymer ?
#
loop_
_entity_poly.entity_id
_entity_poly.type
_entity_poly.pdbx_seq_one_letter_code
_entity_poly.pdbx_strand_id
1 'polypeptide(L)'
;MAQGISINIGLNNINPAHYTVDGILKGCENDAEFMAKLAESRNFQVRKLIGSAANTKNVVTAITDASGLLKAGDTMLITYSGHGGQIKDSNNNEGDGFDETWCLYDRQMIDDEMFELWTKFDEGVRILVISDSCHSGTVTGSIGLGFSDLKWFLKNEINFANCENKFLKLQGFNSIPVDEAVWEKDLQKLNERGIVIETYFGPRDKTLLKTVLNTVYEQNKENYDSIQKEVWKKLTLGQKKDFRELVKASVILISACQDWQTAKDGNENSLFTSALKDVWDNGGFDGNYIQLHEQIWRRIKDRQSPNYYKVGTPDSAFELQKAFTAIA
;
A
#
# COMPACT_ATOMS: atom_id res chain seq x y z
N MET A 1 29.25 4.94 -15.13
CA MET A 1 28.25 4.25 -15.97
C MET A 1 26.93 4.38 -15.24
N ALA A 2 25.84 4.66 -15.94
CA ALA A 2 24.54 4.71 -15.28
C ALA A 2 24.18 3.32 -14.70
N GLN A 3 23.42 3.28 -13.62
CA GLN A 3 23.06 2.08 -12.88
C GLN A 3 21.61 2.10 -12.39
N GLY A 4 21.09 0.92 -12.07
CA GLY A 4 19.78 0.75 -11.45
C GLY A 4 19.85 0.10 -10.07
N ILE A 5 19.11 0.61 -9.10
CA ILE A 5 18.86 -0.06 -7.81
C ILE A 5 17.36 -0.34 -7.68
N SER A 6 17.00 -1.55 -7.26
CA SER A 6 15.61 -1.93 -7.00
C SER A 6 15.39 -2.34 -5.55
N ILE A 7 14.36 -1.80 -4.91
CA ILE A 7 13.93 -2.11 -3.54
C ILE A 7 12.53 -2.72 -3.64
N ASN A 8 12.39 -4.01 -3.32
CA ASN A 8 11.11 -4.72 -3.45
C ASN A 8 10.58 -5.11 -2.08
N ILE A 9 9.43 -4.55 -1.72
CA ILE A 9 8.85 -4.62 -0.37
C ILE A 9 7.55 -5.42 -0.45
N GLY A 10 7.47 -6.50 0.32
CA GLY A 10 6.29 -7.38 0.34
C GLY A 10 6.03 -7.92 1.73
N LEU A 11 4.81 -7.76 2.24
CA LEU A 11 4.44 -8.28 3.56
C LEU A 11 3.04 -8.88 3.55
N ASN A 12 2.99 -10.17 3.88
CA ASN A 12 1.75 -10.92 4.04
C ASN A 12 1.15 -10.77 5.44
N ASN A 13 1.92 -10.28 6.40
CA ASN A 13 1.46 -10.04 7.77
C ASN A 13 2.18 -8.81 8.33
N ILE A 14 1.55 -8.17 9.31
CA ILE A 14 2.09 -7.05 10.08
C ILE A 14 2.29 -7.47 11.55
N ASN A 15 3.01 -6.68 12.34
CA ASN A 15 3.25 -7.02 13.74
C ASN A 15 1.98 -6.82 14.58
N PRO A 16 1.33 -7.88 15.09
CA PRO A 16 0.13 -7.73 15.92
C PRO A 16 0.41 -7.03 17.25
N ALA A 17 1.66 -6.98 17.73
CA ALA A 17 1.98 -6.20 18.92
C ALA A 17 1.82 -4.68 18.70
N HIS A 18 1.98 -4.22 17.46
CA HIS A 18 1.76 -2.80 17.09
C HIS A 18 0.37 -2.58 16.51
N TYR A 19 -0.01 -3.41 15.54
CA TYR A 19 -1.23 -3.27 14.77
C TYR A 19 -2.45 -3.85 15.43
N THR A 20 -2.25 -4.53 16.55
CA THR A 20 -3.24 -5.32 17.26
C THR A 20 -3.69 -6.57 16.48
N VAL A 21 -3.91 -6.48 15.16
CA VAL A 21 -4.23 -7.59 14.25
C VAL A 21 -3.01 -8.13 13.50
N ASP A 22 -3.12 -9.35 12.96
CA ASP A 22 -2.09 -9.97 12.11
C ASP A 22 -2.05 -9.41 10.68
N GLY A 23 -3.15 -8.81 10.19
CA GLY A 23 -3.26 -8.20 8.86
C GLY A 23 -2.92 -9.16 7.73
N ILE A 24 -3.62 -10.30 7.65
CA ILE A 24 -3.22 -11.44 6.81
C ILE A 24 -3.57 -11.24 5.33
N LEU A 25 -2.53 -11.12 4.51
CA LEU A 25 -2.54 -11.18 3.05
C LEU A 25 -1.82 -12.46 2.58
N LYS A 26 -1.87 -12.76 1.28
CA LYS A 26 -1.23 -13.96 0.70
C LYS A 26 -0.29 -13.65 -0.46
N GLY A 27 -0.64 -12.68 -1.30
CA GLY A 27 0.06 -12.41 -2.54
C GLY A 27 1.24 -11.45 -2.40
N CYS A 28 1.34 -10.70 -1.31
CA CYS A 28 2.26 -9.56 -1.22
C CYS A 28 3.73 -9.93 -1.28
N GLU A 29 4.12 -11.02 -0.62
CA GLU A 29 5.51 -11.51 -0.69
C GLU A 29 5.84 -12.05 -2.09
N ASN A 30 4.89 -12.71 -2.74
CA ASN A 30 5.04 -13.17 -4.13
C ASN A 30 5.08 -12.03 -5.13
N ASP A 31 4.34 -10.93 -4.88
CA ASP A 31 4.39 -9.72 -5.70
C ASP A 31 5.80 -9.11 -5.66
N ALA A 32 6.37 -8.98 -4.47
CA ALA A 32 7.73 -8.47 -4.29
C ALA A 32 8.79 -9.42 -4.90
N GLU A 33 8.61 -10.74 -4.81
CA GLU A 33 9.50 -11.71 -5.47
C GLU A 33 9.41 -11.63 -7.00
N PHE A 34 8.21 -11.41 -7.55
CA PHE A 34 8.05 -11.18 -8.99
C PHE A 34 8.73 -9.89 -9.43
N MET A 35 8.51 -8.78 -8.73
CA MET A 35 9.14 -7.49 -9.05
C MET A 35 10.66 -7.55 -8.92
N ALA A 36 11.18 -8.28 -7.92
CA ALA A 36 12.61 -8.54 -7.79
C ALA A 36 13.18 -9.27 -9.01
N LYS A 37 12.56 -10.38 -9.44
CA LYS A 37 13.01 -11.13 -10.63
C LYS A 37 12.92 -10.30 -11.91
N LEU A 38 11.86 -9.49 -12.04
CA LEU A 38 11.73 -8.55 -13.16
C LEU A 38 12.88 -7.55 -13.16
N ALA A 39 13.18 -6.95 -12.01
CA ALA A 39 14.27 -5.98 -11.87
C ALA A 39 15.65 -6.60 -12.15
N GLU A 40 15.91 -7.81 -11.65
CA GLU A 40 17.13 -8.58 -11.96
C GLU A 40 17.28 -8.80 -13.47
N SER A 41 16.20 -9.19 -14.17
CA SER A 41 16.20 -9.38 -15.63
C SER A 41 16.53 -8.11 -16.42
N ARG A 42 16.42 -6.94 -15.78
CA ARG A 42 16.75 -5.63 -16.34
C ARG A 42 18.00 -5.01 -15.73
N ASN A 43 18.84 -5.83 -15.08
CA ASN A 43 20.14 -5.47 -14.51
C ASN A 43 20.07 -4.43 -13.37
N PHE A 44 18.95 -4.36 -12.64
CA PHE A 44 18.92 -3.64 -11.36
C PHE A 44 19.69 -4.41 -10.28
N GLN A 45 20.37 -3.69 -9.41
CA GLN A 45 20.87 -4.23 -8.14
C GLN A 45 19.68 -4.36 -7.17
N VAL A 46 19.28 -5.59 -6.86
CA VAL A 46 18.05 -5.87 -6.12
C VAL A 46 18.29 -5.99 -4.61
N ARG A 47 17.45 -5.30 -3.84
CA ARG A 47 17.29 -5.46 -2.39
C ARG A 47 15.83 -5.86 -2.10
N LYS A 48 15.64 -7.01 -1.45
CA LYS A 48 14.31 -7.50 -1.03
C LYS A 48 14.08 -7.24 0.45
N LEU A 49 12.92 -6.71 0.79
CA LEU A 49 12.44 -6.52 2.16
C LEU A 49 11.12 -7.28 2.28
N ILE A 50 11.16 -8.48 2.84
CA ILE A 50 10.01 -9.41 2.87
C ILE A 50 9.60 -9.71 4.31
N GLY A 51 8.30 -9.77 4.58
CA GLY A 51 7.75 -10.07 5.90
C GLY A 51 8.24 -9.07 6.95
N SER A 52 8.83 -9.55 8.05
CA SER A 52 9.33 -8.66 9.12
C SER A 52 10.54 -7.80 8.72
N ALA A 53 11.23 -8.13 7.62
CA ALA A 53 12.29 -7.28 7.08
C ALA A 53 11.75 -6.02 6.41
N ALA A 54 10.47 -6.00 5.99
CA ALA A 54 9.76 -4.82 5.50
C ALA A 54 9.29 -3.92 6.66
N ASN A 55 10.23 -3.50 7.50
CA ASN A 55 10.03 -2.53 8.56
C ASN A 55 10.60 -1.16 8.18
N THR A 56 10.15 -0.12 8.88
CA THR A 56 10.47 1.28 8.57
C THR A 56 11.96 1.56 8.57
N LYS A 57 12.70 1.00 9.55
CA LYS A 57 14.16 1.17 9.60
C LYS A 57 14.83 0.65 8.33
N ASN A 58 14.51 -0.58 7.91
CA ASN A 58 15.13 -1.19 6.74
C ASN A 58 14.74 -0.48 5.42
N VAL A 59 13.48 -0.04 5.31
CA VAL A 59 12.99 0.73 4.15
C VAL A 59 13.72 2.07 4.05
N VAL A 60 13.78 2.84 5.15
CA VAL A 60 14.50 4.12 5.20
C VAL A 60 15.98 3.94 4.89
N THR A 61 16.63 2.91 5.45
CA THR A 61 18.04 2.60 5.13
C THR A 61 18.22 2.25 3.66
N ALA A 62 17.35 1.42 3.07
CA ALA A 62 17.45 1.06 1.66
C ALA A 62 17.34 2.27 0.72
N ILE A 63 16.37 3.16 0.98
CA ILE A 63 16.19 4.37 0.18
C ILE A 63 17.35 5.35 0.38
N THR A 64 17.82 5.50 1.62
CA THR A 64 18.96 6.39 1.93
C THR A 64 20.25 5.89 1.29
N ASP A 65 20.54 4.58 1.37
CA ASP A 65 21.69 3.96 0.68
C ASP A 65 21.62 4.23 -0.83
N ALA A 66 20.45 4.03 -1.44
CA ALA A 66 20.24 4.29 -2.86
C ALA A 66 20.48 5.76 -3.21
N SER A 67 20.02 6.71 -2.38
CA SER A 67 20.26 8.15 -2.61
C SER A 67 21.74 8.54 -2.56
N GLY A 68 22.54 7.83 -1.76
CA GLY A 68 24.00 8.04 -1.71
C GLY A 68 24.72 7.52 -2.95
N LEU A 69 24.17 6.50 -3.60
CA LEU A 69 24.79 5.79 -4.73
C LEU A 69 24.35 6.31 -6.09
N LEU A 70 23.06 6.64 -6.25
CA LEU A 70 22.48 7.04 -7.54
C LEU A 70 22.83 8.49 -7.87
N LYS A 71 23.06 8.75 -9.16
CA LYS A 71 23.39 10.05 -9.75
C LYS A 71 22.54 10.33 -10.99
N ALA A 72 22.66 11.53 -11.55
CA ALA A 72 21.93 11.90 -12.75
C ALA A 72 22.11 10.84 -13.86
N GLY A 73 20.99 10.38 -14.43
CA GLY A 73 20.94 9.27 -15.40
C GLY A 73 20.69 7.89 -14.77
N ASP A 74 20.81 7.73 -13.45
CA ASP A 74 20.51 6.48 -12.76
C ASP A 74 19.01 6.34 -12.46
N THR A 75 18.58 5.10 -12.22
CA THR A 75 17.18 4.79 -11.90
C THR A 75 17.05 4.02 -10.60
N MET A 76 16.14 4.46 -9.72
CA MET A 76 15.65 3.66 -8.62
C MET A 76 14.28 3.08 -8.97
N LEU A 77 14.10 1.79 -8.77
CA LEU A 77 12.78 1.13 -8.75
C LEU A 77 12.44 0.80 -7.29
N ILE A 78 11.35 1.34 -6.76
CA ILE A 78 10.80 0.88 -5.50
C ILE A 78 9.43 0.26 -5.73
N THR A 79 9.21 -0.93 -5.16
CA THR A 79 7.92 -1.60 -5.21
C THR A 79 7.42 -1.89 -3.81
N TYR A 80 6.12 -1.71 -3.60
CA TYR A 80 5.46 -2.01 -2.35
C TYR A 80 4.22 -2.85 -2.61
N SER A 81 4.09 -3.95 -1.88
CA SER A 81 2.88 -4.76 -1.84
C SER A 81 2.55 -5.09 -0.39
N GLY A 82 1.39 -4.64 0.06
CA GLY A 82 1.01 -4.71 1.46
C GLY A 82 -0.25 -3.92 1.76
N HIS A 83 -0.62 -3.87 3.03
CA HIS A 83 -1.71 -3.00 3.47
C HIS A 83 -1.32 -1.53 3.32
N GLY A 84 -2.24 -0.69 2.88
CA GLY A 84 -2.15 0.74 3.16
C GLY A 84 -3.24 1.18 4.13
N GLY A 85 -3.07 2.38 4.66
CA GLY A 85 -3.96 2.96 5.66
C GLY A 85 -3.84 4.48 5.69
N GLN A 86 -4.63 5.11 6.55
CA GLN A 86 -4.63 6.54 6.76
C GLN A 86 -4.45 6.85 8.24
N ILE A 87 -3.71 7.91 8.54
CA ILE A 87 -3.68 8.51 9.87
C ILE A 87 -4.23 9.94 9.80
N LYS A 88 -4.76 10.44 10.91
CA LYS A 88 -5.27 11.81 10.94
C LYS A 88 -4.11 12.78 10.75
N ASP A 89 -4.25 13.70 9.80
CA ASP A 89 -3.29 14.78 9.60
C ASP A 89 -3.43 15.78 10.77
N SER A 90 -2.35 15.98 11.53
CA SER A 90 -2.32 16.96 12.63
C SER A 90 -1.88 18.36 12.19
N ASN A 91 -1.35 18.50 10.99
CA ASN A 91 -0.79 19.74 10.44
C ASN A 91 -1.73 20.43 9.43
N ASN A 92 -2.78 19.74 8.96
CA ASN A 92 -3.80 20.21 8.01
C ASN A 92 -3.21 20.66 6.66
N ASN A 93 -2.20 19.97 6.14
CA ASN A 93 -1.65 20.21 4.81
C ASN A 93 -2.44 19.48 3.71
N GLU A 94 -3.15 18.39 4.04
CA GLU A 94 -3.91 17.60 3.08
C GLU A 94 -5.41 17.98 3.06
N GLY A 95 -6.02 17.95 1.86
CA GLY A 95 -7.35 18.52 1.62
C GLY A 95 -8.52 17.75 2.25
N ASP A 96 -8.31 16.49 2.63
CA ASP A 96 -9.30 15.63 3.30
C ASP A 96 -8.99 15.41 4.80
N GLY A 97 -7.86 15.91 5.29
CA GLY A 97 -7.43 15.85 6.69
C GLY A 97 -6.85 14.51 7.14
N PHE A 98 -6.35 13.68 6.22
CA PHE A 98 -5.68 12.42 6.53
C PHE A 98 -4.38 12.27 5.72
N ASP A 99 -3.31 11.80 6.36
CA ASP A 99 -2.12 11.37 5.63
C ASP A 99 -2.26 9.92 5.19
N GLU A 100 -1.86 9.62 3.96
CA GLU A 100 -1.76 8.25 3.46
C GLU A 100 -0.52 7.52 4.00
N THR A 101 -0.63 6.21 4.18
CA THR A 101 0.45 5.42 4.78
C THR A 101 0.64 4.05 4.13
N TRP A 102 1.89 3.59 4.14
CA TRP A 102 2.22 2.17 3.99
C TRP A 102 2.23 1.50 5.36
N CYS A 103 1.45 0.43 5.53
CA CYS A 103 1.50 -0.36 6.75
C CYS A 103 2.70 -1.33 6.71
N LEU A 104 3.88 -0.83 7.07
CA LEU A 104 5.08 -1.64 7.23
C LEU A 104 4.96 -2.55 8.46
N TYR A 105 5.86 -3.52 8.59
CA TYR A 105 5.75 -4.52 9.66
C TYR A 105 5.69 -3.91 11.06
N ASP A 106 6.47 -2.85 11.32
CA ASP A 106 6.62 -2.22 12.63
C ASP A 106 5.66 -1.06 12.88
N ARG A 107 5.28 -0.29 11.86
CA ARG A 107 4.32 0.81 11.95
C ARG A 107 3.87 1.31 10.58
N GLN A 108 2.82 2.14 10.59
CA GLN A 108 2.43 2.94 9.43
C GLN A 108 3.54 3.95 9.12
N MET A 109 4.07 3.92 7.89
CA MET A 109 5.00 4.90 7.34
C MET A 109 4.21 5.93 6.54
N ILE A 110 4.30 7.19 6.94
CA ILE A 110 3.53 8.30 6.37
C ILE A 110 4.11 8.68 5.01
N ASP A 111 3.27 9.03 4.06
CA ASP A 111 3.70 9.42 2.72
C ASP A 111 4.62 10.65 2.72
N ASP A 112 4.39 11.62 3.61
CA ASP A 112 5.30 12.75 3.82
C ASP A 112 6.72 12.28 4.22
N GLU A 113 6.87 11.19 4.99
CA GLU A 113 8.19 10.60 5.26
C GLU A 113 8.82 10.04 3.98
N MET A 114 8.02 9.43 3.09
CA MET A 114 8.49 8.94 1.81
C MET A 114 8.90 10.10 0.89
N PHE A 115 8.09 11.16 0.82
CA PHE A 115 8.43 12.36 0.04
C PHE A 115 9.66 13.07 0.58
N GLU A 116 9.86 13.13 1.91
CA GLU A 116 11.11 13.59 2.51
C GLU A 116 12.30 12.79 1.97
N LEU A 117 12.20 11.46 1.88
CA LEU A 117 13.26 10.63 1.32
C LEU A 117 13.51 10.91 -0.18
N TRP A 118 12.47 11.19 -0.96
CA TRP A 118 12.63 11.59 -2.37
C TRP A 118 13.43 12.87 -2.55
N THR A 119 13.39 13.79 -1.58
CA THR A 119 14.21 15.02 -1.63
C THR A 119 15.72 14.78 -1.55
N LYS A 120 16.16 13.59 -1.14
CA LYS A 120 17.58 13.23 -1.03
C LYS A 120 18.24 12.91 -2.37
N PHE A 121 17.45 12.66 -3.41
CA PHE A 121 17.95 12.33 -4.73
C PHE A 121 18.24 13.59 -5.54
N ASP A 122 19.38 13.59 -6.23
CA ASP A 122 19.80 14.69 -7.08
C ASP A 122 18.92 14.81 -8.34
N GLU A 123 18.92 16.00 -8.94
CA GLU A 123 18.28 16.23 -10.24
C GLU A 123 18.83 15.27 -11.31
N GLY A 124 17.95 14.78 -12.18
CA GLY A 124 18.29 13.79 -13.20
C GLY A 124 18.34 12.34 -12.72
N VAL A 125 18.21 12.07 -11.41
CA VAL A 125 17.88 10.72 -10.93
C VAL A 125 16.41 10.44 -11.21
N ARG A 126 16.11 9.21 -11.67
CA ARG A 126 14.76 8.77 -11.97
C ARG A 126 14.27 7.78 -10.93
N ILE A 127 13.05 7.95 -10.45
CA ILE A 127 12.46 7.12 -9.41
C ILE A 127 11.13 6.57 -9.92
N LEU A 128 11.06 5.26 -10.09
CA LEU A 128 9.83 4.55 -10.39
C LEU A 128 9.29 3.92 -9.12
N VAL A 129 8.08 4.32 -8.73
CA VAL A 129 7.33 3.74 -7.62
C VAL A 129 6.21 2.87 -8.17
N ILE A 130 6.16 1.61 -7.78
CA ILE A 130 5.00 0.74 -8.03
C ILE A 130 4.37 0.36 -6.69
N SER A 131 3.18 0.88 -6.41
CA SER A 131 2.48 0.69 -5.13
C SER A 131 1.22 -0.15 -5.30
N ASP A 132 1.31 -1.42 -4.94
CA ASP A 132 0.21 -2.37 -4.96
C ASP A 132 -0.45 -2.45 -3.58
N SER A 133 -1.11 -1.36 -3.21
CA SER A 133 -1.70 -1.15 -1.88
C SER A 133 -2.97 -0.28 -1.93
N CYS A 134 -3.82 -0.47 -0.91
CA CYS A 134 -4.96 0.34 -0.45
C CYS A 134 -4.69 1.76 0.03
N HIS A 135 -5.34 2.81 -0.47
CA HIS A 135 -5.61 4.03 0.32
C HIS A 135 -7.03 3.93 0.87
N SER A 136 -7.28 4.23 2.15
CA SER A 136 -8.58 3.91 2.80
C SER A 136 -9.73 4.88 2.48
N GLY A 137 -9.76 5.39 1.24
CA GLY A 137 -10.85 6.23 0.76
C GLY A 137 -12.12 5.45 0.46
N THR A 138 -13.13 5.72 1.29
CA THR A 138 -14.56 5.37 1.24
C THR A 138 -15.06 4.21 2.12
N VAL A 139 -16.10 4.54 2.90
CA VAL A 139 -16.88 3.67 3.82
C VAL A 139 -17.73 2.62 3.07
N THR A 140 -17.72 2.59 1.74
CA THR A 140 -18.71 1.86 0.92
C THR A 140 -18.17 0.62 0.19
N GLY A 141 -16.93 0.19 0.44
CA GLY A 141 -16.42 -1.09 -0.05
C GLY A 141 -16.73 -2.24 0.93
N SER A 142 -17.42 -3.26 0.44
CA SER A 142 -17.72 -4.54 1.14
C SER A 142 -16.57 -5.03 2.03
N ILE A 143 -16.87 -5.29 3.30
CA ILE A 143 -15.93 -5.77 4.33
C ILE A 143 -15.60 -7.25 4.08
N GLY A 144 -14.39 -7.55 3.60
CA GLY A 144 -13.85 -8.91 3.57
C GLY A 144 -13.11 -9.22 4.88
N LEU A 145 -13.76 -9.91 5.82
CA LEU A 145 -13.13 -10.29 7.09
C LEU A 145 -12.42 -11.64 6.96
N GLY A 146 -11.16 -11.71 7.39
CA GLY A 146 -10.47 -12.96 7.64
C GLY A 146 -10.86 -13.56 9.00
N PHE A 147 -10.69 -14.88 9.13
CA PHE A 147 -10.95 -15.61 10.38
C PHE A 147 -10.06 -15.15 11.55
N SER A 148 -8.84 -14.70 11.24
CA SER A 148 -7.87 -14.17 12.21
C SER A 148 -8.27 -12.79 12.73
N ASP A 149 -8.82 -11.94 11.85
CA ASP A 149 -9.36 -10.63 12.21
C ASP A 149 -10.50 -10.81 13.21
N LEU A 150 -11.38 -11.79 12.94
CA LEU A 150 -12.49 -12.14 13.82
C LEU A 150 -12.01 -12.59 15.22
N LYS A 151 -10.97 -13.42 15.30
CA LYS A 151 -10.37 -13.86 16.58
C LYS A 151 -9.76 -12.70 17.36
N TRP A 152 -9.15 -11.73 16.68
CA TRP A 152 -8.61 -10.54 17.32
C TRP A 152 -9.70 -9.67 17.96
N PHE A 153 -10.80 -9.41 17.25
CA PHE A 153 -11.94 -8.64 17.77
C PHE A 153 -12.55 -9.30 19.02
N LEU A 154 -12.75 -10.62 18.97
CA LEU A 154 -13.28 -11.40 20.09
C LEU A 154 -12.36 -11.35 21.33
N LYS A 155 -11.03 -11.31 21.13
CA LYS A 155 -10.03 -11.31 22.21
C LYS A 155 -9.86 -9.95 22.90
N ASN A 156 -10.10 -8.84 22.22
CA ASN A 156 -9.84 -7.49 22.74
C ASN A 156 -11.08 -6.78 23.29
N GLU A 157 -12.19 -7.51 23.50
CA GLU A 157 -13.49 -6.95 23.90
C GLU A 157 -14.01 -5.80 23.01
N ILE A 158 -13.39 -5.58 21.84
CA ILE A 158 -13.91 -4.76 20.75
C ILE A 158 -15.00 -5.61 20.11
N ASN A 159 -16.14 -5.61 20.80
CA ASN A 159 -17.25 -6.47 20.45
C ASN A 159 -17.72 -6.11 19.04
N PHE A 160 -17.62 -7.06 18.11
CA PHE A 160 -18.23 -6.96 16.78
C PHE A 160 -19.70 -6.51 16.89
N ALA A 161 -20.34 -6.92 17.99
CA ALA A 161 -21.67 -6.49 18.38
C ALA A 161 -21.81 -4.97 18.50
N ASN A 162 -20.85 -4.12 18.86
CA ASN A 162 -21.12 -2.66 18.94
C ASN A 162 -21.19 -1.96 17.57
N CYS A 163 -20.38 -2.37 16.59
CA CYS A 163 -20.48 -1.83 15.22
C CYS A 163 -21.60 -2.49 14.42
N GLU A 164 -21.76 -3.80 14.54
CA GLU A 164 -22.80 -4.58 13.86
C GLU A 164 -24.18 -4.38 14.50
N ASN A 165 -24.31 -4.28 15.83
CA ASN A 165 -25.61 -3.99 16.48
C ASN A 165 -26.13 -2.60 16.12
N LYS A 166 -25.28 -1.62 15.80
CA LYS A 166 -25.78 -0.30 15.40
C LYS A 166 -26.45 -0.36 14.03
N PHE A 167 -25.88 -1.13 13.11
CA PHE A 167 -26.44 -1.41 11.79
C PHE A 167 -27.69 -2.32 11.87
N LEU A 168 -27.63 -3.40 12.66
CA LEU A 168 -28.72 -4.36 12.83
C LEU A 168 -29.91 -3.79 13.63
N LYS A 169 -29.69 -2.90 14.60
CA LYS A 169 -30.77 -2.18 15.32
C LYS A 169 -31.54 -1.23 14.41
N LEU A 170 -30.87 -0.58 13.45
CA LEU A 170 -31.54 0.23 12.42
C LEU A 170 -32.44 -0.62 11.51
N GLN A 171 -32.18 -1.93 11.45
CA GLN A 171 -32.97 -2.93 10.70
C GLN A 171 -33.89 -3.78 11.62
N GLY A 172 -33.99 -3.47 12.92
CA GLY A 172 -34.92 -4.11 13.85
C GLY A 172 -34.44 -5.38 14.58
N PHE A 173 -33.15 -5.71 14.55
CA PHE A 173 -32.58 -6.88 15.22
C PHE A 173 -31.82 -6.51 16.52
N ASN A 174 -31.93 -7.33 17.57
CA ASN A 174 -31.49 -6.97 18.94
C ASN A 174 -30.13 -7.56 19.38
N SER A 175 -29.63 -8.66 18.77
CA SER A 175 -28.23 -9.18 18.86
C SER A 175 -28.12 -10.57 18.22
N ILE A 176 -26.94 -10.94 17.68
CA ILE A 176 -26.58 -12.33 17.33
C ILE A 176 -25.20 -12.64 17.95
N PRO A 177 -25.06 -13.67 18.81
CA PRO A 177 -23.75 -14.15 19.26
C PRO A 177 -23.10 -15.01 18.19
N VAL A 178 -21.79 -14.83 17.95
CA VAL A 178 -21.01 -15.61 16.97
C VAL A 178 -20.10 -16.59 17.73
N ASP A 179 -20.30 -17.90 17.55
CA ASP A 179 -19.46 -18.96 18.12
C ASP A 179 -18.91 -19.86 16.99
N GLU A 180 -17.60 -20.12 17.03
CA GLU A 180 -16.82 -20.87 16.03
C GLU A 180 -17.36 -22.30 15.79
N ALA A 181 -17.89 -22.95 16.82
CA ALA A 181 -18.43 -24.32 16.72
C ALA A 181 -19.82 -24.38 16.06
N VAL A 182 -20.48 -23.22 15.90
CA VAL A 182 -21.84 -23.09 15.35
C VAL A 182 -21.92 -22.16 14.16
N TRP A 183 -20.80 -21.59 13.70
CA TRP A 183 -20.72 -20.64 12.59
C TRP A 183 -21.41 -21.12 11.30
N GLU A 184 -21.25 -22.38 10.91
CA GLU A 184 -21.97 -22.91 9.73
C GLU A 184 -23.49 -22.92 9.91
N LYS A 185 -23.97 -23.19 11.14
CA LYS A 185 -25.41 -23.15 11.45
C LYS A 185 -25.92 -21.72 11.51
N ASP A 186 -25.11 -20.76 11.93
CA ASP A 186 -25.50 -19.36 12.00
C ASP A 186 -25.47 -18.70 10.61
N LEU A 187 -24.50 -19.03 9.76
CA LEU A 187 -24.50 -18.70 8.32
C LEU A 187 -25.76 -19.22 7.63
N GLN A 188 -26.16 -20.46 7.93
CA GLN A 188 -27.37 -21.05 7.37
C GLN A 188 -28.63 -20.28 7.80
N LYS A 189 -28.78 -19.94 9.09
CA LYS A 189 -29.93 -19.16 9.58
C LYS A 189 -30.00 -17.75 8.99
N LEU A 190 -28.83 -17.14 8.72
CA LEU A 190 -28.73 -15.83 8.08
C LEU A 190 -29.16 -15.91 6.60
N ASN A 191 -28.66 -16.92 5.88
CA ASN A 191 -29.04 -17.18 4.48
C ASN A 191 -30.54 -17.47 4.33
N GLU A 192 -31.12 -18.29 5.21
CA GLU A 192 -32.57 -18.60 5.21
C GLU A 192 -33.46 -17.37 5.47
N ARG A 193 -32.89 -16.29 6.03
CA ARG A 193 -33.57 -15.01 6.29
C ARG A 193 -33.22 -13.92 5.27
N GLY A 194 -32.54 -14.28 4.17
CA GLY A 194 -32.17 -13.39 3.09
C GLY A 194 -30.95 -12.51 3.37
N ILE A 195 -30.20 -12.78 4.45
CA ILE A 195 -28.95 -12.10 4.79
C ILE A 195 -27.79 -12.99 4.34
N VAL A 196 -27.17 -12.63 3.22
CA VAL A 196 -26.03 -13.37 2.67
C VAL A 196 -24.74 -12.80 3.26
N ILE A 197 -24.15 -13.51 4.23
CA ILE A 197 -22.76 -13.27 4.64
C ILE A 197 -21.88 -14.13 3.73
N GLU A 198 -21.31 -13.53 2.69
CA GLU A 198 -20.33 -14.22 1.87
C GLU A 198 -19.06 -14.41 2.70
N THR A 199 -18.79 -15.66 3.11
CA THR A 199 -17.42 -16.08 3.41
C THR A 199 -16.64 -15.97 2.11
N TYR A 200 -16.08 -14.79 1.87
CA TYR A 200 -15.39 -14.48 0.63
C TYR A 200 -14.11 -15.32 0.56
N PHE A 201 -14.17 -16.41 -0.21
CA PHE A 201 -12.99 -17.04 -0.83
C PHE A 201 -12.50 -16.23 -2.04
N GLY A 202 -13.00 -15.00 -2.25
CA GLY A 202 -12.50 -14.07 -3.25
C GLY A 202 -11.35 -13.21 -2.70
N PRO A 203 -10.79 -12.33 -3.55
CA PRO A 203 -9.59 -11.58 -3.23
C PRO A 203 -9.79 -10.65 -2.02
N ARG A 204 -8.84 -10.68 -1.08
CA ARG A 204 -8.87 -9.85 0.12
C ARG A 204 -8.52 -8.41 -0.22
N ASP A 205 -8.93 -7.49 0.62
CA ASP A 205 -8.57 -6.09 0.45
C ASP A 205 -7.21 -5.80 1.11
N LYS A 206 -6.32 -5.15 0.36
CA LYS A 206 -5.05 -4.60 0.86
C LYS A 206 -5.25 -3.29 1.62
N THR A 207 -6.35 -3.17 2.33
CA THR A 207 -6.70 -2.04 3.21
C THR A 207 -7.01 -2.61 4.58
N LEU A 208 -6.33 -2.11 5.62
CA LEU A 208 -6.73 -2.44 6.98
C LEU A 208 -8.05 -1.76 7.32
N LEU A 209 -8.85 -2.39 8.18
CA LEU A 209 -10.09 -1.80 8.66
C LEU A 209 -9.81 -0.43 9.30
N LYS A 210 -10.60 0.59 8.95
CA LYS A 210 -10.45 1.94 9.49
C LYS A 210 -10.51 1.97 11.03
N THR A 211 -11.28 1.06 11.64
CA THR A 211 -11.32 0.91 13.11
C THR A 211 -9.98 0.46 13.67
N VAL A 212 -9.32 -0.51 13.04
CA VAL A 212 -7.97 -0.96 13.42
C VAL A 212 -6.97 0.18 13.27
N LEU A 213 -6.97 0.86 12.12
CA LEU A 213 -6.07 1.99 11.85
C LEU A 213 -6.24 3.12 12.89
N ASN A 214 -7.49 3.48 13.22
CA ASN A 214 -7.79 4.47 14.25
C ASN A 214 -7.31 4.00 15.64
N THR A 215 -7.56 2.73 16.01
CA THR A 215 -7.09 2.18 17.29
C THR A 215 -5.57 2.20 17.39
N VAL A 216 -4.86 1.81 16.32
CA VAL A 216 -3.41 1.85 16.24
C VAL A 216 -2.88 3.28 16.38
N TYR A 217 -3.52 4.24 15.70
CA TYR A 217 -3.16 5.66 15.83
C TYR A 217 -3.34 6.14 17.27
N GLU A 218 -4.50 5.93 17.89
CA GLU A 218 -4.77 6.40 19.26
C GLU A 218 -3.82 5.76 20.30
N GLN A 219 -3.51 4.47 20.16
CA GLN A 219 -2.57 3.77 21.05
C GLN A 219 -1.11 4.27 20.91
N ASN A 220 -0.76 4.82 19.75
CA ASN A 220 0.59 5.27 19.42
C ASN A 220 0.63 6.78 19.11
N LYS A 221 -0.34 7.53 19.62
CA LYS A 221 -0.60 8.91 19.21
C LYS A 221 0.61 9.82 19.37
N GLU A 222 1.28 9.75 20.53
CA GLU A 222 2.47 10.55 20.79
C GLU A 222 3.60 10.29 19.78
N ASN A 223 3.77 9.03 19.36
CA ASN A 223 4.78 8.66 18.36
C ASN A 223 4.42 9.20 16.98
N TYR A 224 3.19 9.00 16.51
CA TYR A 224 2.74 9.48 15.20
C TYR A 224 2.72 11.01 15.13
N ASP A 225 2.19 11.69 16.15
CA ASP A 225 2.17 13.15 16.24
C ASP A 225 3.60 13.70 16.27
N SER A 226 4.53 13.03 16.96
CA SER A 226 5.94 13.43 16.95
C SER A 226 6.58 13.26 15.57
N ILE A 227 6.27 12.20 14.84
CA ILE A 227 6.78 11.98 13.48
C ILE A 227 6.25 13.09 12.57
N GLN A 228 4.92 13.29 12.51
CA GLN A 228 4.29 14.35 11.70
C GLN A 228 4.88 15.73 12.03
N LYS A 229 5.10 16.04 13.32
CA LYS A 229 5.68 17.31 13.75
C LYS A 229 7.13 17.49 13.28
N GLU A 230 7.97 16.47 13.38
CA GLU A 230 9.38 16.56 12.96
C GLU A 230 9.51 16.68 11.43
N VAL A 231 8.66 15.95 10.71
CA VAL A 231 8.51 16.04 9.25
C VAL A 231 8.06 17.45 8.83
N TRP A 232 7.00 17.97 9.47
CA TRP A 232 6.50 19.34 9.23
C TRP A 232 7.51 20.45 9.58
N LYS A 233 8.28 20.27 10.65
CA LYS A 233 9.32 21.23 11.06
C LYS A 233 10.38 21.39 9.96
N LYS A 234 10.74 20.31 9.26
CA LYS A 234 11.70 20.36 8.15
C LYS A 234 11.13 21.12 6.95
N LEU A 235 9.84 20.97 6.65
CA LEU A 235 9.15 21.72 5.58
C LEU A 235 9.10 23.22 5.86
N THR A 236 8.68 23.59 7.06
CA THR A 236 8.45 24.99 7.44
C THR A 236 9.74 25.79 7.57
N LEU A 237 10.87 25.15 7.94
CA LEU A 237 12.19 25.78 7.87
C LEU A 237 12.57 26.22 6.44
N GLY A 238 12.02 25.56 5.42
CA GLY A 238 12.19 25.92 4.00
C GLY A 238 11.11 26.84 3.44
N GLN A 239 10.18 27.35 4.26
CA GLN A 239 8.98 28.10 3.82
C GLN A 239 8.11 27.35 2.79
N LYS A 240 8.16 26.02 2.78
CA LYS A 240 7.35 25.16 1.91
C LYS A 240 6.20 24.52 2.69
N LYS A 241 5.16 24.12 1.95
CA LYS A 241 3.97 23.46 2.51
C LYS A 241 3.89 21.96 2.19
N ASP A 242 4.68 21.49 1.24
CA ASP A 242 4.62 20.11 0.73
C ASP A 242 6.03 19.67 0.26
N PHE A 243 6.45 18.46 0.63
CA PHE A 243 7.75 17.89 0.21
C PHE A 243 7.80 17.64 -1.29
N ARG A 244 6.64 17.44 -1.94
CA ARG A 244 6.52 17.26 -3.39
C ARG A 244 7.13 18.45 -4.16
N GLU A 245 7.14 19.65 -3.57
CA GLU A 245 7.79 20.85 -4.13
C GLU A 245 9.32 20.87 -4.01
N LEU A 246 9.89 20.00 -3.17
CA LEU A 246 11.33 19.93 -2.88
C LEU A 246 12.03 18.78 -3.61
N VAL A 247 11.28 17.87 -4.23
CA VAL A 247 11.83 16.73 -4.96
C VAL A 247 12.50 17.20 -6.25
N LYS A 248 13.81 17.00 -6.36
CA LYS A 248 14.61 17.34 -7.56
C LYS A 248 14.66 16.23 -8.58
N ALA A 249 14.58 14.98 -8.14
CA ALA A 249 14.50 13.80 -8.99
C ALA A 249 13.19 13.80 -9.81
N SER A 250 13.15 12.97 -10.85
CA SER A 250 11.94 12.73 -11.65
C SER A 250 11.25 11.48 -11.14
N VAL A 251 10.05 11.61 -10.58
CA VAL A 251 9.30 10.50 -9.98
C VAL A 251 8.10 10.13 -10.84
N ILE A 252 7.95 8.86 -11.16
CA ILE A 252 6.72 8.26 -11.70
C ILE A 252 6.18 7.29 -10.65
N LEU A 253 4.93 7.47 -10.24
CA LEU A 253 4.22 6.60 -9.31
C LEU A 253 3.06 5.92 -10.04
N ILE A 254 3.07 4.59 -10.06
CA ILE A 254 1.99 3.75 -10.56
C ILE A 254 1.40 2.98 -9.38
N SER A 255 0.16 3.28 -9.01
CA SER A 255 -0.53 2.57 -7.92
C SER A 255 -1.64 1.66 -8.44
N ALA A 256 -1.99 0.63 -7.68
CA ALA A 256 -3.00 -0.35 -8.08
C ALA A 256 -4.43 0.21 -8.16
N CYS A 257 -4.73 1.33 -7.50
CA CYS A 257 -6.07 1.91 -7.39
C CYS A 257 -6.05 3.43 -7.29
N GLN A 258 -7.20 4.04 -7.61
CA GLN A 258 -7.55 5.40 -7.24
C GLN A 258 -7.90 5.49 -5.75
N ASP A 259 -7.90 6.70 -5.20
CA ASP A 259 -8.14 6.98 -3.78
C ASP A 259 -9.50 6.46 -3.29
N TRP A 260 -10.50 6.34 -4.17
CA TRP A 260 -11.84 5.80 -3.83
C TRP A 260 -12.02 4.29 -4.08
N GLN A 261 -10.95 3.54 -4.36
CA GLN A 261 -10.99 2.10 -4.68
C GLN A 261 -10.07 1.26 -3.78
N THR A 262 -10.19 -0.07 -3.88
CA THR A 262 -9.44 -0.99 -3.03
C THR A 262 -8.58 -2.02 -3.78
N ALA A 263 -7.35 -2.14 -3.29
CA ALA A 263 -6.28 -3.11 -3.46
C ALA A 263 -6.74 -4.56 -3.40
N LYS A 264 -6.78 -5.35 -4.47
CA LYS A 264 -7.18 -6.77 -4.36
C LYS A 264 -5.96 -7.70 -4.23
N ASP A 265 -5.84 -8.34 -3.07
CA ASP A 265 -4.92 -9.45 -2.79
C ASP A 265 -5.49 -10.76 -3.32
N GLY A 266 -4.74 -11.41 -4.21
CA GLY A 266 -5.09 -12.72 -4.75
C GLY A 266 -4.41 -13.86 -3.98
N ASN A 267 -4.74 -15.10 -4.33
CA ASN A 267 -4.18 -16.27 -3.63
C ASN A 267 -2.69 -16.51 -3.93
N GLU A 268 -2.20 -16.07 -5.09
CA GLU A 268 -0.78 -16.20 -5.49
C GLU A 268 -0.12 -14.84 -5.61
N ASN A 269 -0.68 -13.95 -6.43
CA ASN A 269 -0.29 -12.56 -6.57
C ASN A 269 -1.54 -11.69 -6.44
N SER A 270 -1.36 -10.39 -6.17
CA SER A 270 -2.47 -9.44 -6.24
C SER A 270 -3.05 -9.32 -7.66
N LEU A 271 -4.23 -8.70 -7.77
CA LEU A 271 -4.84 -8.45 -9.07
C LEU A 271 -3.99 -7.53 -9.95
N PHE A 272 -3.46 -6.44 -9.40
CA PHE A 272 -2.62 -5.50 -10.13
C PHE A 272 -1.30 -6.14 -10.56
N THR A 273 -0.59 -6.82 -9.65
CA THR A 273 0.68 -7.47 -9.98
C THR A 273 0.49 -8.64 -10.95
N SER A 274 -0.62 -9.39 -10.85
CA SER A 274 -0.96 -10.41 -11.85
C SER A 274 -1.14 -9.81 -13.24
N ALA A 275 -1.87 -8.69 -13.34
CA ALA A 275 -2.03 -7.99 -14.62
C ALA A 275 -0.71 -7.41 -15.14
N LEU A 276 0.16 -6.90 -14.27
CA LEU A 276 1.51 -6.46 -14.64
C LEU A 276 2.33 -7.63 -15.20
N LYS A 277 2.30 -8.79 -14.54
CA LYS A 277 2.96 -10.02 -14.98
C LYS A 277 2.48 -10.48 -16.37
N ASP A 278 1.17 -10.42 -16.62
CA ASP A 278 0.58 -10.76 -17.91
C ASP A 278 0.97 -9.78 -19.02
N VAL A 279 1.08 -8.48 -18.72
CA VAL A 279 1.55 -7.48 -19.68
C VAL A 279 3.04 -7.63 -19.94
N TRP A 280 3.82 -7.92 -18.90
CA TRP A 280 5.26 -8.11 -18.98
C TRP A 280 5.65 -9.27 -19.89
N ASP A 281 4.83 -10.31 -19.93
CA ASP A 281 4.99 -11.49 -20.81
C ASP A 281 6.41 -12.06 -20.77
N ASN A 282 6.91 -12.32 -19.55
CA ASN A 282 8.26 -12.82 -19.29
C ASN A 282 9.39 -12.00 -19.95
N GLY A 283 9.19 -10.68 -20.09
CA GLY A 283 10.15 -9.76 -20.71
C GLY A 283 9.88 -9.47 -22.19
N GLY A 284 8.81 -10.03 -22.76
CA GLY A 284 8.35 -9.75 -24.11
C GLY A 284 7.77 -8.33 -24.30
N PHE A 285 7.39 -7.66 -23.21
CA PHE A 285 6.94 -6.27 -23.27
C PHE A 285 8.07 -5.31 -23.68
N ASP A 286 7.83 -4.56 -24.76
CA ASP A 286 8.79 -3.58 -25.29
C ASP A 286 8.26 -2.13 -25.29
N GLY A 287 7.14 -1.89 -24.61
CA GLY A 287 6.50 -0.58 -24.51
C GLY A 287 7.08 0.32 -23.42
N ASN A 288 6.59 1.56 -23.36
CA ASN A 288 6.94 2.55 -22.33
C ASN A 288 6.00 2.51 -21.11
N TYR A 289 6.21 3.39 -20.12
CA TYR A 289 5.41 3.38 -18.88
C TYR A 289 3.94 3.76 -19.10
N ILE A 290 3.65 4.65 -20.05
CA ILE A 290 2.26 5.02 -20.40
C ILE A 290 1.54 3.81 -20.99
N GLN A 291 2.19 3.10 -21.90
CA GLN A 291 1.64 1.88 -22.52
C GLN A 291 1.52 0.73 -21.51
N LEU A 292 2.47 0.60 -20.57
CA LEU A 292 2.41 -0.38 -19.49
C LEU A 292 1.17 -0.12 -18.62
N HIS A 293 1.01 1.11 -18.14
CA HIS A 293 -0.14 1.52 -17.32
C HIS A 293 -1.47 1.28 -18.05
N GLU A 294 -1.58 1.71 -19.31
CA GLU A 294 -2.80 1.52 -20.10
C GLU A 294 -3.13 0.03 -20.29
N GLN A 295 -2.14 -0.81 -20.59
CA GLN A 295 -2.37 -2.25 -20.79
C GLN A 295 -2.72 -3.00 -19.51
N ILE A 296 -2.21 -2.55 -18.35
CA ILE A 296 -2.63 -3.05 -17.04
C ILE A 296 -4.07 -2.60 -16.77
N TRP A 297 -4.36 -1.30 -16.91
CA TRP A 297 -5.71 -0.76 -16.71
C TRP A 297 -6.75 -1.48 -17.56
N ARG A 298 -6.49 -1.70 -18.86
CA ARG A 298 -7.43 -2.43 -19.75
C ARG A 298 -7.77 -3.84 -19.26
N ARG A 299 -6.87 -4.50 -18.52
CA ARG A 299 -7.08 -5.86 -17.97
C ARG A 299 -7.89 -5.86 -16.69
N ILE A 300 -7.78 -4.81 -15.86
CA ILE A 300 -8.36 -4.80 -14.52
C ILE A 300 -9.41 -3.71 -14.28
N LYS A 301 -9.70 -2.86 -15.28
CA LYS A 301 -10.61 -1.69 -15.21
C LYS A 301 -12.00 -1.96 -14.61
N ASP A 302 -12.50 -3.20 -14.71
CA ASP A 302 -13.80 -3.57 -14.18
C ASP A 302 -13.76 -3.85 -12.66
N ARG A 303 -12.56 -3.86 -12.05
CA ARG A 303 -12.31 -4.17 -10.64
C ARG A 303 -11.46 -3.12 -9.94
N GLN A 304 -10.48 -2.54 -10.64
CA GLN A 304 -9.53 -1.56 -10.14
C GLN A 304 -9.12 -0.59 -11.25
N SER A 305 -8.82 0.65 -10.90
CA SER A 305 -8.34 1.67 -11.82
C SER A 305 -6.96 2.17 -11.35
N PRO A 306 -5.87 1.61 -11.87
CA PRO A 306 -4.52 2.04 -11.50
C PRO A 306 -4.32 3.54 -11.71
N ASN A 307 -3.60 4.18 -10.78
CA ASN A 307 -3.22 5.59 -10.92
C ASN A 307 -1.86 5.73 -11.62
N TYR A 308 -1.64 6.88 -12.24
CA TYR A 308 -0.36 7.29 -12.79
C TYR A 308 -0.09 8.73 -12.39
N TYR A 309 0.85 8.93 -11.48
CA TYR A 309 1.14 10.21 -10.85
C TYR A 309 2.61 10.59 -11.04
N LYS A 310 2.90 11.90 -11.13
CA LYS A 310 4.25 12.42 -11.37
C LYS A 310 4.59 13.48 -10.35
N VAL A 311 5.83 13.45 -9.86
CA VAL A 311 6.36 14.40 -8.87
C VAL A 311 7.79 14.79 -9.22
N GLY A 312 8.18 16.00 -8.83
CA GLY A 312 9.52 16.53 -9.01
C GLY A 312 9.77 17.08 -10.42
N THR A 313 11.00 16.97 -10.89
CA THR A 313 11.42 17.56 -12.18
C THR A 313 10.78 16.80 -13.35
N PRO A 314 10.03 17.47 -14.26
CA PRO A 314 9.44 16.80 -15.40
C PRO A 314 10.50 16.17 -16.33
N ASP A 315 10.31 14.91 -16.70
CA ASP A 315 11.19 14.18 -17.60
C ASP A 315 10.38 13.31 -18.56
N SER A 316 10.11 13.83 -19.76
CA SER A 316 9.38 13.08 -20.79
C SER A 316 10.18 11.91 -21.36
N ALA A 317 11.52 11.94 -21.31
CA ALA A 317 12.33 10.82 -21.75
C ALA A 317 12.18 9.63 -20.77
N PHE A 318 12.05 9.92 -19.47
CA PHE A 318 11.71 8.89 -18.48
C PHE A 318 10.33 8.29 -18.69
N GLU A 319 9.32 9.05 -19.09
CA GLU A 319 7.99 8.49 -19.37
C GLU A 319 7.96 7.62 -20.65
N LEU A 320 8.75 8.01 -21.66
CA LEU A 320 8.74 7.40 -22.99
C LEU A 320 9.80 6.30 -23.19
N GLN A 321 10.75 6.13 -22.26
CA GLN A 321 11.68 5.01 -22.31
C GLN A 321 10.96 3.68 -22.14
N LYS A 322 11.62 2.58 -22.56
CA LYS A 322 11.12 1.23 -22.32
C LYS A 322 10.90 1.00 -20.82
N ALA A 323 9.77 0.40 -20.46
CA ALA A 323 9.46 0.17 -19.06
C ALA A 323 10.55 -0.69 -18.39
N PHE A 324 10.88 -0.33 -17.15
CA PHE A 324 11.91 -0.99 -16.34
C PHE A 324 13.32 -0.93 -16.95
N THR A 325 13.64 0.18 -17.64
CA THR A 325 15.01 0.47 -18.04
C THR A 325 15.83 0.94 -16.82
N ALA A 326 16.86 0.18 -16.45
CA ALA A 326 17.75 0.51 -15.32
C ALA A 326 18.71 1.67 -15.62
N ILE A 327 19.12 1.79 -16.88
CA ILE A 327 20.20 2.66 -17.36
C ILE A 327 19.66 3.32 -18.63
N ALA A 328 19.52 4.65 -18.67
CA ALA A 328 19.22 5.34 -19.95
C ALA A 328 20.45 5.88 -20.64
#